data_AF-A0A3P7RWP6-F1
#
_entry.id   AF-A0A3P7RWP6-F1
#
_cell.length_a   1.000
_cell.length_b   1.000
_cell.length_c   1.000
_cell.angle_alpha   90.00
_cell.angle_beta   90.00
_cell.angle_gamma   90.00
#
_symmetry.space_group_name_H-M   'P 1'
#
loop_
_entity.id
_entity.type
_entity.pdbx_description
1 polymer ?
#
loop_
_entity_poly.entity_id
_entity_poly.type
_entity_poly.pdbx_seq_one_letter_code
_entity_poly.pdbx_strand_id
1 'polypeptide(L)' 'MLKKSIKETIHAKGIDISIYTEDFHNEYISLTDIARYKSNEPNDVIKNWMRNRDTIEFLGLWESLHNQDF' A
#
# COMPACT_ATOMS: atom_id res chain seq x y z
N MET A 1 -8.80 -4.73 23.74
CA MET A 1 -9.05 -3.28 23.58
C MET A 1 -9.09 -2.97 22.09
N LEU A 2 -10.11 -2.27 21.60
CA LEU A 2 -10.14 -1.78 20.22
C LEU A 2 -9.01 -0.75 20.06
N LYS A 3 -7.90 -1.15 19.41
CA LYS A 3 -6.89 -0.21 18.95
C LYS A 3 -7.56 0.69 17.91
N LYS A 4 -7.78 1.95 18.28
CA LYS A 4 -8.35 2.96 17.40
C LYS A 4 -7.32 3.21 16.30
N SER A 5 -7.63 2.83 15.06
CA SER A 5 -6.72 3.08 13.94
C SER A 5 -6.49 4.58 13.80
N ILE A 6 -5.23 4.97 13.79
CA ILE A 6 -4.85 6.36 13.50
C ILE A 6 -4.75 6.47 12.00
N LYS A 7 -5.51 7.42 11.45
CA LYS A 7 -5.56 7.71 10.02
C LYS A 7 -4.77 8.99 9.78
N GLU A 8 -3.55 8.85 9.28
CA GLU A 8 -2.77 9.97 8.77
C GLU A 8 -2.95 10.09 7.25
N THR A 9 -2.44 11.17 6.66
CA THR A 9 -2.53 11.40 5.22
C THR A 9 -1.21 11.99 4.74
N ILE A 10 -0.67 11.42 3.67
CA ILE A 10 0.48 11.97 2.96
C ILE A 10 0.02 12.59 1.65
N HIS A 11 0.71 13.64 1.22
CA HIS A 11 0.45 14.33 -0.04
C HIS A 11 1.55 14.01 -1.04
N ALA A 12 1.22 13.29 -2.11
CA ALA A 12 2.18 12.92 -3.14
C ALA A 12 1.59 13.23 -4.51
N LYS A 13 2.34 13.94 -5.37
CA LYS A 13 1.89 14.27 -6.75
C LYS A 13 0.49 14.90 -6.84
N GLY A 14 0.06 15.63 -5.80
CA GLY A 14 -1.25 16.27 -5.75
C GLY A 14 -2.40 15.33 -5.40
N ILE A 15 -2.12 14.10 -4.95
CA ILE A 15 -3.11 13.18 -4.38
C ILE A 15 -2.87 12.97 -2.88
N ASP A 16 -3.98 12.78 -2.17
CA ASP A 16 -4.00 12.42 -0.75
C ASP A 16 -3.98 10.89 -0.62
N ILE A 17 -3.04 10.37 0.15
CA ILE A 17 -2.91 8.93 0.39
C ILE A 17 -3.07 8.67 1.88
N SER A 18 -4.05 7.84 2.23
CA SER A 18 -4.32 7.47 3.62
C SER A 18 -3.24 6.52 4.15
N ILE A 19 -2.75 6.78 5.35
CA ILE A 19 -1.92 5.85 6.13
C ILE A 19 -2.74 5.35 7.31
N TYR A 20 -2.70 4.04 7.55
CA TYR A 20 -3.35 3.37 8.65
C TYR A 20 -2.32 2.74 9.56
N THR A 21 -2.43 2.98 10.86
CA THR A 21 -1.58 2.33 11.85
C THR A 21 -2.40 1.89 13.06
N GLU A 22 -2.04 0.73 13.61
CA GLU A 22 -2.64 0.20 14.85
C GLU A 22 -1.67 0.31 16.04
N ASP A 23 -0.37 0.40 15.79
CA ASP A 23 0.68 0.30 16.81
C ASP A 23 1.93 1.15 16.53
N PHE A 24 1.89 2.02 15.51
CA PHE A 24 3.02 2.84 15.03
C PHE A 24 4.27 2.03 14.63
N HIS A 25 4.15 0.71 14.51
CA HIS A 25 5.22 -0.18 14.02
C HIS A 25 4.83 -0.78 12.67
N ASN A 26 3.55 -1.14 12.50
CA ASN A 26 3.01 -1.75 11.30
C ASN A 26 2.08 -0.73 10.61
N GLU A 27 2.68 0.15 9.83
CA GLU A 27 1.97 1.16 9.06
C GLU A 27 1.58 0.62 7.68
N TYR A 28 0.33 0.83 7.30
CA TYR A 28 -0.21 0.42 6.02
C TYR A 28 -0.55 1.64 5.18
N ILE A 29 -0.12 1.64 3.92
CA ILE A 29 -0.43 2.71 2.96
C ILE A 29 -1.57 2.26 2.05
N SER A 30 -2.55 3.13 1.80
CA SER A 30 -3.70 2.85 0.94
C SER A 30 -3.31 2.71 -0.54
N LEU A 31 -3.27 1.47 -1.04
CA LEU A 31 -3.07 1.20 -2.47
C LEU A 31 -4.18 1.75 -3.36
N THR A 32 -5.42 1.83 -2.86
CA THR A 32 -6.55 2.42 -3.59
C THR A 32 -6.33 3.91 -3.84
N ASP A 33 -5.82 4.65 -2.85
CA ASP A 33 -5.55 6.07 -3.01
C ASP A 33 -4.41 6.30 -4.02
N ILE A 34 -3.37 5.47 -3.96
CA ILE A 34 -2.27 5.50 -4.95
C ILE A 34 -2.80 5.19 -6.36
N ALA A 35 -3.65 4.16 -6.51
CA ALA A 35 -4.17 3.73 -7.80
C ALA A 35 -5.04 4.80 -8.49
N ARG A 36 -5.71 5.67 -7.71
CA ARG A 36 -6.50 6.80 -8.24
C ARG A 36 -5.67 7.78 -9.05
N TYR A 37 -4.37 7.88 -8.80
CA TYR A 37 -3.48 8.69 -9.64
C TYR A 37 -3.47 8.22 -11.10
N LYS A 38 -3.61 6.91 -11.33
CA LYS A 38 -3.51 6.31 -12.66
C LYS A 38 -4.87 6.20 -13.37
N SER A 39 -5.95 5.98 -12.63
CA SER A 39 -7.30 5.77 -13.19
C SER A 39 -8.40 6.03 -12.17
N ASN A 40 -9.58 6.44 -12.66
CA ASN A 40 -10.81 6.50 -11.85
C ASN A 40 -11.36 5.11 -11.47
N GLU A 41 -10.84 4.04 -12.10
CA GLU A 41 -11.11 2.64 -11.77
C GLU A 41 -9.90 2.01 -11.07
N PRO A 42 -9.62 2.36 -9.79
CA PRO A 42 -8.42 1.93 -9.08
C PRO A 42 -8.36 0.40 -8.88
N ASN A 43 -9.51 -0.28 -8.86
CA ASN A 43 -9.58 -1.73 -8.71
C ASN A 43 -8.87 -2.46 -9.86
N ASP A 44 -9.03 -1.98 -11.10
CA ASP A 44 -8.41 -2.63 -12.25
C ASP A 44 -6.90 -2.33 -12.33
N VAL A 45 -6.49 -1.14 -11.90
CA VAL A 45 -5.07 -0.80 -11.74
C VAL A 45 -4.39 -1.75 -10.74
N ILE A 46 -5.00 -1.94 -9.56
CA ILE A 46 -4.47 -2.84 -8.53
C ILE A 46 -4.45 -4.29 -9.04
N LYS A 47 -5.52 -4.78 -9.67
CA LYS A 47 -5.54 -6.12 -10.27
C LYS A 47 -4.40 -6.31 -11.27
N ASN A 48 -4.10 -5.29 -12.07
CA ASN A 48 -3.02 -5.36 -13.05
C ASN A 48 -1.64 -5.39 -12.40
N TRP A 49 -1.41 -4.59 -11.35
CA TRP A 49 -0.17 -4.65 -10.56
C TRP A 49 0.00 -6.03 -9.93
N MET A 50 -1.03 -6.55 -9.26
CA MET A 50 -0.98 -7.84 -8.56
C MET A 50 -0.94 -9.07 -9.49
N ARG A 51 -1.10 -8.89 -10.81
CA ARG A 51 -0.95 -9.97 -11.81
C ARG A 51 0.35 -9.86 -12.61
N ASN A 52 1.02 -8.72 -12.55
CA ASN A 52 2.25 -8.49 -13.27
C ASN A 52 3.38 -9.27 -12.57
N ARG A 53 4.04 -10.14 -13.32
CA ARG A 53 5.11 -11.01 -12.81
C ARG A 53 6.24 -10.21 -12.16
N ASP A 54 6.71 -9.16 -12.83
CA ASP A 54 7.81 -8.33 -12.33
C ASP A 54 7.42 -7.63 -11.01
N THR A 55 6.16 -7.22 -10.88
CA THR A 55 5.65 -6.64 -9.63
C THR A 55 5.65 -7.66 -8.50
N ILE A 56 5.17 -8.88 -8.76
CA ILE A 56 5.14 -9.95 -7.75
C ILE A 56 6.58 -10.36 -7.36
N GLU A 57 7.47 -10.54 -8.33
CA GLU A 57 8.87 -10.89 -8.07
C GLU A 57 9.59 -9.80 -7.26
N PHE A 58 9.34 -8.52 -7.59
CA PHE A 58 9.87 -7.41 -6.82
C PHE A 58 9.35 -7.41 -5.37
N LEU A 59 8.05 -7.60 -5.16
CA LEU A 59 7.46 -7.65 -3.82
C LEU A 59 8.05 -8.81 -3.01
N GLY A 60 8.14 -10.01 -3.59
CA GLY A 60 8.71 -11.17 -2.90
C GLY A 60 10.20 -10.99 -2.56
N LEU A 61 11.00 -10.40 -3.47
CA LEU A 61 12.39 -10.04 -3.16
C LEU A 61 12.46 -9.03 -2.02
N TRP A 62 11.65 -7.97 -2.09
CA TRP A 62 11.60 -6.95 -1.04
C TRP A 62 11.22 -7.57 0.31
N GLU A 63 10.21 -8.45 0.34
CA GLU A 63 9.79 -9.16 1.56
C GLU A 63 10.93 -10.02 2.11
N SER A 64 11.62 -10.81 1.28
CA SER A 64 12.77 -11.61 1.73
C SER A 64 13.93 -10.78 2.31
N LEU A 65 14.08 -9.52 1.87
CA LEU A 65 15.15 -8.63 2.32
C LEU A 65 14.79 -7.88 3.61
N HIS A 66 13.50 -7.57 3.81
CA HIS A 66 13.05 -6.64 4.84
C HIS A 66 12.13 -7.24 5.89
N ASN A 67 11.57 -8.43 5.66
CA ASN A 67 10.74 -9.16 6.60
C ASN A 67 11.46 -10.46 6.99
N GLN A 68 12.07 -10.47 8.17
CA GLN A 68 12.92 -11.59 8.63
C GLN A 68 12.16 -12.92 8.78
N ASP A 69 10.83 -12.88 8.85
CA ASP A 69 9.94 -14.03 9.04
C ASP A 69 9.23 -14.49 7.73
N PHE A 70 9.67 -14.00 6.56
CA PHE A 70 9.07 -14.31 5.25
C PHE A 70 9.52 -15.65 4.65
#